data_AF-A0A7S0QAM3-F1
#
_entry.id   AF-A0A7S0QAM3-F1
#
_cell.length_a   1.000
_cell.length_b   1.000
_cell.length_c   1.000
_cell.angle_alpha   90.00
_cell.angle_beta   90.00
_cell.angle_gamma   90.00
#
_symmetry.space_group_name_H-M   'P 1'
#
loop_
_entity.id
_entity.type
_entity.pdbx_description
1 polymer ?
#
loop_
_entity_poly.entity_id
_entity_poly.type
_entity_poly.pdbx_seq_one_letter_code
_entity_poly.pdbx_strand_id
1 'polypeptide(L)'
;PPSDMEPSDIFISSSGVPYISAVKMQQPARPLLGIVDGYRPLRVAVPRFSSFIAVQSTPIASAINTITVTLGCQSVECAAGTTLTITGLTSAGTKTNPTAGLELTGLNRTVFVSAAGNFDPMNGTLKLTVASGQTILKGGNITFAFSLVNSDAENTAPNITLSGVGNTSVFGANASIFSSMSSAYSALLLLGVKDGYIPLRVIVPRFIDFQIAQSSPLASEINFISVTISTNVDCISGSQFTITGLGGTLT
;
A
#
# COMPACT_ATOMS: atom_id res chain seq x y z
N PRO A 1 -15.90 -10.04 19.98
CA PRO A 1 -14.70 -9.90 19.11
C PRO A 1 -13.79 -11.11 19.33
N PRO A 2 -13.16 -11.68 18.31
CA PRO A 2 -12.17 -12.73 18.51
C PRO A 2 -11.02 -12.18 19.38
N SER A 3 -10.54 -13.00 20.32
CA SER A 3 -9.48 -12.65 21.27
C SER A 3 -8.44 -13.75 21.35
N ASP A 4 -7.21 -13.36 21.69
CA ASP A 4 -6.15 -14.33 21.97
C ASP A 4 -6.50 -15.16 23.21
N MET A 5 -6.11 -16.43 23.21
CA MET A 5 -6.31 -17.36 24.32
C MET A 5 -5.03 -18.16 24.53
N GLU A 6 -4.48 -18.06 25.74
CA GLU A 6 -3.36 -18.91 26.15
C GLU A 6 -3.86 -20.34 26.42
N PRO A 7 -3.05 -21.36 26.13
CA PRO A 7 -3.44 -22.75 26.31
C PRO A 7 -3.42 -23.13 27.79
N SER A 8 -4.43 -23.87 28.21
CA SER A 8 -4.51 -24.44 29.55
C SER A 8 -3.86 -25.82 29.64
N ASP A 9 -3.57 -26.25 30.87
CA ASP A 9 -3.24 -27.65 31.13
C ASP A 9 -4.44 -28.55 30.82
N ILE A 10 -4.18 -29.70 30.21
CA ILE A 10 -5.19 -30.69 29.86
C ILE A 10 -4.95 -31.93 30.70
N PHE A 11 -6.03 -32.52 31.21
CA PHE A 11 -5.97 -33.70 32.08
C PHE A 11 -6.74 -34.85 31.44
N ILE A 12 -6.28 -36.08 31.70
CA ILE A 12 -6.96 -37.32 31.34
C ILE A 12 -7.23 -38.13 32.60
N SER A 13 -8.41 -38.71 32.74
CA SER A 13 -8.83 -39.60 33.83
C SER A 13 -9.77 -40.68 33.31
N SER A 14 -9.85 -41.83 33.96
CA SER A 14 -10.89 -42.84 33.69
C SER A 14 -11.85 -42.99 34.87
N SER A 15 -13.14 -43.11 34.57
CA SER A 15 -14.17 -43.50 35.52
C SER A 15 -14.58 -44.96 35.29
N GLY A 16 -14.97 -45.68 36.34
CA GLY A 16 -15.36 -47.10 36.26
C GLY A 16 -14.24 -48.04 36.68
N VAL A 17 -14.13 -49.21 36.04
CA VAL A 17 -13.10 -50.22 36.34
C VAL A 17 -12.22 -50.44 35.10
N PRO A 18 -10.93 -50.09 35.13
CA PRO A 18 -10.21 -49.46 36.25
C PRO A 18 -10.46 -47.94 36.36
N TYR A 19 -10.49 -47.45 37.60
CA TYR A 19 -10.42 -46.02 37.90
C TYR A 19 -8.98 -45.54 37.84
N ILE A 20 -8.72 -44.44 37.13
CA ILE A 20 -7.42 -43.78 37.03
C ILE A 20 -7.65 -42.30 37.35
N SER A 21 -6.96 -41.80 38.38
CA SER A 21 -7.03 -40.39 38.76
C SER A 21 -6.56 -39.47 37.63
N ALA A 22 -6.99 -38.21 37.67
CA ALA A 22 -6.62 -37.24 36.64
C ALA A 22 -5.10 -37.01 36.62
N VAL A 23 -4.49 -37.20 35.45
CA VAL A 23 -3.07 -36.91 35.21
C VAL A 23 -2.96 -35.83 34.13
N LYS A 24 -2.06 -34.88 34.35
CA LYS A 24 -1.74 -33.84 33.37
C LYS A 24 -1.16 -34.49 32.12
N MET A 25 -1.80 -34.25 30.98
CA MET A 25 -1.32 -34.71 29.68
C MET A 25 -0.07 -33.92 29.29
N GLN A 26 0.91 -34.60 28.69
CA GLN A 26 2.07 -33.94 28.10
C GLN A 26 1.64 -33.14 26.88
N GLN A 27 2.01 -31.87 26.84
CA GLN A 27 1.68 -30.95 25.73
C GLN A 27 2.98 -30.49 25.05
N PRO A 28 3.06 -30.44 23.71
CA PRO A 28 4.25 -29.96 23.02
C PRO A 28 4.44 -28.45 23.23
N ALA A 29 5.56 -28.06 23.83
CA ALA A 29 5.96 -26.65 24.00
C ALA A 29 6.80 -26.18 22.80
N ARG A 30 6.21 -26.22 21.60
CA ARG A 30 6.89 -25.79 20.36
C ARG A 30 5.99 -24.88 19.52
N PRO A 31 6.57 -23.96 18.74
CA PRO A 31 5.78 -23.01 17.98
C PRO A 31 5.08 -23.64 16.78
N LEU A 32 3.95 -23.05 16.37
CA LEU A 32 3.23 -23.36 15.13
C LEU A 32 2.85 -22.04 14.46
N LEU A 33 3.18 -21.85 13.18
CA LEU A 33 2.90 -20.62 12.41
C LEU A 33 3.46 -19.33 13.07
N GLY A 34 4.62 -19.44 13.72
CA GLY A 34 5.22 -18.34 14.49
C GLY A 34 4.55 -18.04 15.84
N ILE A 35 3.54 -18.82 16.25
CA ILE A 35 2.89 -18.73 17.56
C ILE A 35 3.63 -19.60 18.56
N VAL A 36 4.16 -19.00 19.63
CA VAL A 36 4.73 -19.71 20.79
C VAL A 36 3.66 -20.64 21.35
N ASP A 37 4.04 -21.88 21.69
CA ASP A 37 3.10 -22.90 22.18
C ASP A 37 1.93 -23.20 21.23
N GLY A 38 2.06 -22.89 19.93
CA GLY A 38 0.98 -23.06 18.96
C GLY A 38 0.52 -24.50 18.74
N TYR A 39 1.31 -25.50 19.16
CA TYR A 39 0.87 -26.91 19.19
C TYR A 39 0.07 -27.31 20.44
N ARG A 40 -0.02 -26.45 21.46
CA ARG A 40 -0.84 -26.73 22.64
C ARG A 40 -2.33 -26.54 22.28
N PRO A 41 -3.21 -27.51 22.61
CA PRO A 41 -4.62 -27.39 22.25
C PRO A 41 -5.28 -26.17 22.90
N LEU A 42 -6.28 -25.62 22.22
CA LEU A 42 -7.02 -24.41 22.63
C LEU A 42 -6.17 -23.13 22.72
N ARG A 43 -4.92 -23.13 22.25
CA ARG A 43 -4.18 -21.89 21.95
C ARG A 43 -4.87 -21.20 20.78
N VAL A 44 -5.41 -20.01 21.02
CA VAL A 44 -6.01 -19.15 20.00
C VAL A 44 -5.14 -17.91 19.83
N ALA A 45 -4.75 -17.61 18.58
CA ALA A 45 -4.07 -16.38 18.23
C ALA A 45 -4.85 -15.69 17.12
N VAL A 46 -5.18 -14.41 17.32
CA VAL A 46 -5.86 -13.57 16.34
C VAL A 46 -4.84 -12.93 15.42
N PRO A 47 -4.86 -13.23 14.11
CA PRO A 47 -3.89 -12.66 13.17
C PRO A 47 -4.10 -11.15 13.00
N ARG A 48 -2.98 -10.41 13.05
CA ARG A 48 -2.94 -8.95 12.90
C ARG A 48 -1.76 -8.54 12.03
N PHE A 49 -1.91 -7.45 11.30
CA PHE A 49 -0.79 -6.78 10.64
C PHE A 49 -0.04 -5.92 11.65
N SER A 50 1.29 -5.88 11.54
CA SER A 50 2.14 -4.97 12.34
C SER A 50 2.29 -3.61 11.67
N SER A 51 2.31 -3.60 10.34
CA SER A 51 2.49 -2.40 9.55
C SER A 51 1.73 -2.51 8.24
N PHE A 52 1.22 -1.37 7.78
CA PHE A 52 0.76 -1.17 6.43
C PHE A 52 0.98 0.30 6.08
N ILE A 53 1.95 0.56 5.20
CA ILE A 53 2.33 1.88 4.72
C ILE A 53 2.33 1.80 3.21
N ALA A 54 1.54 2.66 2.57
CA ALA A 54 1.53 2.83 1.13
C ALA A 54 1.81 4.30 0.81
N VAL A 55 2.82 4.56 -0.02
CA VAL A 55 3.22 5.90 -0.46
C VAL A 55 3.38 5.93 -1.97
N GLN A 56 3.16 7.10 -2.57
CA GLN A 56 3.21 7.27 -4.01
C GLN A 56 4.38 8.16 -4.47
N SER A 57 4.80 7.98 -5.73
CA SER A 57 5.93 8.73 -6.29
C SER A 57 5.52 10.10 -6.86
N THR A 58 4.27 10.27 -7.27
CA THR A 58 3.80 11.53 -7.86
C THR A 58 2.29 11.72 -7.73
N PRO A 59 1.81 12.91 -7.35
CA PRO A 59 0.39 13.27 -7.37
C PRO A 59 -0.06 13.82 -8.72
N ILE A 60 0.77 13.83 -9.75
CA ILE A 60 0.46 14.52 -11.02
C ILE A 60 -0.52 13.71 -11.86
N ALA A 61 -1.57 14.37 -12.34
CA ALA A 61 -2.57 13.78 -13.23
C ALA A 61 -1.94 13.20 -14.51
N SER A 62 -2.48 12.07 -14.98
CA SER A 62 -1.99 11.32 -16.15
C SER A 62 -0.52 10.84 -16.11
N ALA A 63 0.21 11.06 -15.00
CA ALA A 63 1.57 10.57 -14.83
C ALA A 63 1.59 9.10 -14.42
N ILE A 64 2.69 8.41 -14.74
CA ILE A 64 2.97 7.09 -14.16
C ILE A 64 3.32 7.31 -12.69
N ASN A 65 2.56 6.65 -11.82
CA ASN A 65 2.66 6.73 -10.38
C ASN A 65 3.05 5.38 -9.79
N THR A 66 4.22 5.33 -9.17
CA THR A 66 4.70 4.14 -8.48
C THR A 66 4.26 4.18 -7.03
N ILE A 67 3.45 3.19 -6.65
CA ILE A 67 3.00 2.99 -5.28
C ILE A 67 3.94 2.00 -4.62
N THR A 68 4.64 2.46 -3.58
CA THR A 68 5.51 1.63 -2.74
C THR A 68 4.76 1.23 -1.48
N VAL A 69 4.70 -0.08 -1.23
CA VAL A 69 4.00 -0.68 -0.10
C VAL A 69 4.99 -1.34 0.82
N THR A 70 4.89 -1.03 2.11
CA THR A 70 5.53 -1.77 3.20
C THR A 70 4.46 -2.37 4.09
N LEU A 71 4.54 -3.68 4.32
CA LEU A 71 3.61 -4.38 5.21
C LEU A 71 4.32 -5.44 6.03
N GLY A 72 3.72 -5.80 7.16
CA GLY A 72 4.24 -6.85 8.04
C GLY A 72 3.14 -7.58 8.80
N CYS A 73 3.41 -8.84 9.17
CA CYS A 73 2.49 -9.70 9.92
C CYS A 73 2.93 -9.76 11.38
N GLN A 74 2.07 -9.39 12.34
CA GLN A 74 2.45 -9.27 13.76
C GLN A 74 2.25 -10.54 14.56
N SER A 75 1.04 -11.09 14.54
CA SER A 75 0.67 -12.18 15.44
C SER A 75 1.07 -13.54 14.87
N VAL A 76 0.79 -13.75 13.58
CA VAL A 76 1.00 -15.02 12.85
C VAL A 76 1.82 -14.72 11.59
N GLU A 77 2.63 -15.68 11.16
CA GLU A 77 3.33 -15.63 9.87
C GLU A 77 2.34 -15.66 8.70
N CYS A 78 2.59 -14.84 7.67
CA CYS A 78 1.85 -14.97 6.42
C CYS A 78 2.53 -16.03 5.54
N ALA A 79 2.14 -17.29 5.75
CA ALA A 79 2.69 -18.46 5.06
C ALA A 79 2.24 -18.54 3.59
N ALA A 80 2.91 -19.42 2.83
CA ALA A 80 2.55 -19.76 1.45
C ALA A 80 1.04 -20.01 1.27
N GLY A 81 0.46 -19.44 0.23
CA GLY A 81 -0.97 -19.51 -0.08
C GLY A 81 -1.84 -18.47 0.64
N THR A 82 -1.30 -17.70 1.59
CA THR A 82 -2.01 -16.54 2.16
C THR A 82 -2.28 -15.53 1.05
N THR A 83 -3.52 -15.05 0.97
CA THR A 83 -3.93 -14.01 0.01
C THR A 83 -4.13 -12.69 0.74
N LEU A 84 -3.32 -11.70 0.39
CA LEU A 84 -3.42 -10.32 0.85
C LEU A 84 -4.18 -9.49 -0.19
N THR A 85 -5.16 -8.71 0.25
CA THR A 85 -5.96 -7.85 -0.62
C THR A 85 -5.81 -6.40 -0.19
N ILE A 86 -5.28 -5.59 -1.10
CA ILE A 86 -5.25 -4.12 -0.97
C ILE A 86 -6.47 -3.57 -1.69
N THR A 87 -7.23 -2.68 -1.04
CA THR A 87 -8.43 -2.04 -1.58
C THR A 87 -8.33 -0.52 -1.47
N GLY A 88 -9.26 0.19 -2.12
CA GLY A 88 -9.27 1.65 -2.19
C GLY A 88 -8.46 2.20 -3.36
N LEU A 89 -7.98 1.34 -4.27
CA LEU A 89 -7.24 1.74 -5.46
C LEU A 89 -8.20 2.22 -6.59
N THR A 90 -9.30 2.86 -6.21
CA THR A 90 -10.48 3.14 -7.06
C THR A 90 -10.48 4.52 -7.72
N SER A 91 -9.39 5.29 -7.68
CA SER A 91 -9.36 6.55 -8.44
C SER A 91 -9.21 6.27 -9.94
N ALA A 92 -10.36 6.18 -10.60
CA ALA A 92 -10.65 6.47 -12.01
C ALA A 92 -9.42 6.59 -12.95
N GLY A 93 -9.16 5.56 -13.76
CA GLY A 93 -8.33 5.73 -14.96
C GLY A 93 -6.98 5.01 -14.96
N THR A 94 -6.81 3.92 -14.21
CA THR A 94 -5.72 2.98 -14.44
C THR A 94 -5.83 2.38 -15.84
N LYS A 95 -5.15 3.00 -16.82
CA LYS A 95 -5.01 2.50 -18.22
C LYS A 95 -4.14 1.26 -18.32
N THR A 96 -3.61 0.76 -17.20
CA THR A 96 -2.99 -0.55 -17.10
C THR A 96 -4.08 -1.60 -17.24
N ASN A 97 -4.19 -2.16 -18.44
CA ASN A 97 -4.88 -3.41 -18.73
C ASN A 97 -3.83 -4.52 -18.52
N PRO A 98 -3.72 -5.15 -17.34
CA PRO A 98 -2.72 -6.18 -17.18
C PRO A 98 -3.30 -7.46 -17.78
N THR A 99 -3.03 -7.74 -19.05
CA THR A 99 -3.30 -9.04 -19.67
C THR A 99 -2.57 -10.20 -18.97
N ALA A 100 -1.59 -9.89 -18.10
CA ALA A 100 -0.73 -10.86 -17.40
C ALA A 100 -0.58 -10.61 -15.88
N GLY A 101 -1.46 -9.82 -15.25
CA GLY A 101 -1.30 -9.38 -13.85
C GLY A 101 -0.42 -8.12 -13.70
N LEU A 102 -0.57 -7.43 -12.56
CA LEU A 102 0.17 -6.20 -12.26
C LEU A 102 1.57 -6.56 -11.75
N GLU A 103 2.59 -6.25 -12.53
CA GLU A 103 3.98 -6.53 -12.18
C GLU A 103 4.39 -5.80 -10.88
N LEU A 104 5.04 -6.52 -9.98
CA LEU A 104 5.64 -5.96 -8.80
C LEU A 104 7.14 -5.73 -9.02
N THR A 105 7.65 -4.67 -8.43
CA THR A 105 9.07 -4.32 -8.40
C THR A 105 9.56 -4.20 -6.94
N GLY A 106 10.85 -3.93 -6.75
CA GLY A 106 11.47 -3.87 -5.43
C GLY A 106 12.05 -5.21 -4.95
N LEU A 107 12.54 -5.21 -3.71
CA LEU A 107 13.32 -6.32 -3.13
C LEU A 107 12.46 -7.54 -2.81
N ASN A 108 11.27 -7.34 -2.23
CA ASN A 108 10.42 -8.45 -1.78
C ASN A 108 9.36 -8.89 -2.80
N ARG A 109 9.48 -8.47 -4.07
CA ARG A 109 8.50 -8.84 -5.12
C ARG A 109 8.32 -10.35 -5.26
N THR A 110 9.38 -11.12 -5.08
CA THR A 110 9.40 -12.59 -5.24
C THR A 110 8.74 -13.34 -4.09
N VAL A 111 8.34 -12.65 -3.02
CA VAL A 111 7.51 -13.24 -1.96
C VAL A 111 6.14 -13.63 -2.52
N PHE A 112 5.68 -12.95 -3.56
CA PHE A 112 4.38 -13.20 -4.20
C PHE A 112 4.50 -14.06 -5.45
N VAL A 113 3.44 -14.81 -5.75
CA VAL A 113 3.35 -15.65 -6.94
C VAL A 113 3.67 -14.84 -8.18
N SER A 114 4.61 -15.35 -8.99
CA SER A 114 5.06 -14.73 -10.24
C SER A 114 5.62 -13.30 -10.11
N ALA A 115 5.93 -12.84 -8.90
CA ALA A 115 6.25 -11.43 -8.63
C ALA A 115 5.22 -10.45 -9.22
N ALA A 116 3.94 -10.85 -9.20
CA ALA A 116 2.83 -10.09 -9.76
C ALA A 116 1.60 -10.16 -8.84
N GLY A 117 0.69 -9.23 -9.04
CA GLY A 117 -0.62 -9.21 -8.37
C GLY A 117 -1.78 -9.32 -9.34
N ASN A 118 -2.90 -9.87 -8.87
CA ASN A 118 -4.15 -9.84 -9.60
C ASN A 118 -4.86 -8.51 -9.30
N PHE A 119 -4.76 -7.57 -10.23
CA PHE A 119 -5.36 -6.24 -10.11
C PHE A 119 -6.70 -6.18 -10.84
N ASP A 120 -7.73 -5.82 -10.09
CA ASP A 120 -9.06 -5.49 -10.61
C ASP A 120 -9.21 -3.96 -10.64
N PRO A 121 -9.07 -3.34 -11.83
CA PRO A 121 -9.17 -1.88 -11.96
C PRO A 121 -10.60 -1.37 -11.75
N MET A 122 -11.63 -2.19 -11.96
CA MET A 122 -13.03 -1.79 -11.78
C MET A 122 -13.37 -1.62 -10.30
N ASN A 123 -12.89 -2.55 -9.48
CA ASN A 123 -13.10 -2.52 -8.03
C ASN A 123 -11.94 -1.86 -7.26
N GLY A 124 -10.85 -1.50 -7.93
CA GLY A 124 -9.65 -0.93 -7.30
C GLY A 124 -9.06 -1.87 -6.25
N THR A 125 -8.96 -3.16 -6.59
CA THR A 125 -8.44 -4.18 -5.67
C THR A 125 -7.20 -4.86 -6.24
N LEU A 126 -6.16 -5.00 -5.43
CA LEU A 126 -4.95 -5.75 -5.77
C LEU A 126 -4.85 -6.95 -4.84
N LYS A 127 -4.95 -8.15 -5.41
CA LYS A 127 -4.79 -9.41 -4.68
C LYS A 127 -3.40 -9.98 -4.91
N LEU A 128 -2.72 -10.31 -3.82
CA LEU A 128 -1.36 -10.83 -3.78
C LEU A 128 -1.36 -12.15 -3.04
N THR A 129 -0.80 -13.20 -3.63
CA THR A 129 -0.71 -14.52 -2.99
C THR A 129 0.74 -14.82 -2.65
N VAL A 130 1.03 -15.19 -1.40
CA VAL A 130 2.37 -15.59 -0.97
C VAL A 130 2.76 -16.89 -1.70
N ALA A 131 3.91 -16.89 -2.38
CA ALA A 131 4.37 -17.99 -3.21
C ALA A 131 4.76 -19.23 -2.40
N SER A 132 4.82 -20.39 -3.08
CA SER A 132 5.30 -21.63 -2.47
C SER A 132 6.73 -21.47 -1.95
N GLY A 133 7.00 -21.98 -0.75
CA GLY A 133 8.30 -21.84 -0.09
C GLY A 133 8.62 -20.43 0.44
N GLN A 134 7.73 -19.45 0.24
CA GLN A 134 7.87 -18.10 0.78
C GLN A 134 7.04 -17.93 2.05
N THR A 135 7.46 -17.03 2.92
CA THR A 135 6.74 -16.67 4.14
C THR A 135 7.09 -15.25 4.53
N ILE A 136 6.10 -14.45 4.91
CA ILE A 136 6.34 -13.17 5.60
C ILE A 136 6.41 -13.49 7.08
N LEU A 137 7.63 -13.42 7.62
CA LEU A 137 7.91 -13.79 9.00
C LEU A 137 7.15 -12.89 9.97
N LYS A 138 6.78 -13.47 11.10
CA LYS A 138 6.18 -12.75 12.23
C LYS A 138 7.11 -11.64 12.69
N GLY A 139 6.58 -10.42 12.79
CA GLY A 139 7.33 -9.20 13.13
C GLY A 139 8.20 -8.66 11.99
N GLY A 140 8.28 -9.35 10.86
CA GLY A 140 9.01 -8.91 9.68
C GLY A 140 8.19 -7.96 8.81
N ASN A 141 8.83 -6.92 8.30
CA ASN A 141 8.27 -6.04 7.27
C ASN A 141 8.87 -6.40 5.91
N ILE A 142 8.05 -6.40 4.87
CA ILE A 142 8.46 -6.53 3.47
C ILE A 142 8.09 -5.27 2.70
N THR A 143 8.89 -4.94 1.68
CA THR A 143 8.65 -3.79 0.81
C THR A 143 8.68 -4.19 -0.67
N PHE A 144 7.66 -3.75 -1.39
CA PHE A 144 7.52 -3.93 -2.83
C PHE A 144 6.82 -2.70 -3.44
N ALA A 145 6.83 -2.59 -4.76
CA ALA A 145 6.16 -1.49 -5.45
C ALA A 145 5.45 -1.98 -6.71
N PHE A 146 4.49 -1.20 -7.19
CA PHE A 146 3.82 -1.39 -8.47
C PHE A 146 3.44 -0.04 -9.06
N SER A 147 3.28 0.04 -10.37
CA SER A 147 2.99 1.30 -11.06
C SER A 147 1.58 1.32 -11.61
N LEU A 148 0.87 2.40 -11.33
CA LEU A 148 -0.44 2.74 -11.87
C LEU A 148 -0.33 4.06 -12.65
N VAL A 149 -1.28 4.34 -13.53
CA VAL A 149 -1.39 5.68 -14.14
C VAL A 149 -2.42 6.47 -13.34
N ASN A 150 -2.05 7.66 -12.89
CA ASN A 150 -2.97 8.56 -12.20
C ASN A 150 -4.11 8.99 -13.12
N SER A 151 -5.27 9.27 -12.53
CA SER A 151 -6.41 9.88 -13.22
C SER A 151 -6.03 11.17 -13.94
N ASP A 152 -6.80 11.56 -14.95
CA ASP A 152 -6.70 12.87 -15.61
C ASP A 152 -7.39 13.98 -14.82
N ALA A 153 -8.34 13.63 -13.94
CA ALA A 153 -9.00 14.53 -13.02
C ALA A 153 -8.33 14.59 -11.64
N GLU A 154 -8.48 15.73 -10.96
CA GLU A 154 -8.08 15.87 -9.56
C GLU A 154 -8.92 14.97 -8.66
N ASN A 155 -8.28 14.37 -7.66
CA ASN A 155 -8.93 13.51 -6.69
C ASN A 155 -8.41 13.78 -5.28
N THR A 156 -9.31 13.70 -4.30
CA THR A 156 -8.90 13.57 -2.90
C THR A 156 -8.32 12.18 -2.67
N ALA A 157 -7.43 12.07 -1.70
CA ALA A 157 -6.80 10.80 -1.40
C ALA A 157 -7.86 9.79 -0.90
N PRO A 158 -7.97 8.59 -1.50
CA PRO A 158 -8.85 7.55 -1.00
C PRO A 158 -8.27 6.88 0.25
N ASN A 159 -9.13 6.21 1.02
CA ASN A 159 -8.68 5.35 2.11
C ASN A 159 -8.20 4.01 1.54
N ILE A 160 -6.89 3.77 1.60
CA ILE A 160 -6.28 2.51 1.20
C ILE A 160 -6.27 1.54 2.38
N THR A 161 -6.76 0.33 2.18
CA THR A 161 -6.78 -0.69 3.24
C THR A 161 -6.17 -2.01 2.80
N LEU A 162 -5.61 -2.75 3.76
CA LEU A 162 -5.06 -4.09 3.60
C LEU A 162 -5.90 -5.09 4.39
N SER A 163 -6.24 -6.22 3.79
CA SER A 163 -6.89 -7.36 4.44
C SER A 163 -6.19 -8.67 4.03
N GLY A 164 -6.41 -9.75 4.78
CA GLY A 164 -5.75 -11.02 4.51
C GLY A 164 -6.64 -12.24 4.80
N VAL A 165 -6.62 -13.18 3.88
CA VAL A 165 -7.29 -14.49 3.97
C VAL A 165 -6.21 -15.56 4.04
N GLY A 166 -6.33 -16.45 5.02
CA GLY A 166 -5.36 -17.53 5.24
C GLY A 166 -5.40 -18.58 4.14
N ASN A 167 -4.33 -19.38 4.05
CA ASN A 167 -4.34 -20.56 3.20
C ASN A 167 -5.47 -21.52 3.63
N THR A 168 -6.32 -21.90 2.68
CA THR A 168 -7.49 -22.77 2.91
C THR A 168 -7.12 -24.16 3.43
N SER A 169 -5.91 -24.65 3.15
CA SER A 169 -5.42 -25.95 3.65
C SER A 169 -4.97 -25.90 5.11
N VAL A 170 -4.74 -24.70 5.66
CA VAL A 170 -4.25 -24.50 7.04
C VAL A 170 -5.37 -23.96 7.95
N PHE A 171 -6.24 -23.09 7.42
CA PHE A 171 -7.23 -22.36 8.20
C PHE A 171 -8.69 -22.75 7.90
N GLY A 172 -8.92 -23.75 7.05
CA GLY A 172 -10.25 -24.02 6.49
C GLY A 172 -10.66 -22.99 5.42
N ALA A 173 -11.68 -23.30 4.63
CA ALA A 173 -12.03 -22.48 3.46
C ALA A 173 -12.33 -21.00 3.83
N ASN A 174 -11.65 -20.07 3.15
CA ASN A 174 -11.95 -18.63 3.06
C ASN A 174 -12.12 -17.86 4.38
N ALA A 175 -11.48 -18.28 5.47
CA ALA A 175 -11.50 -17.49 6.70
C ALA A 175 -10.70 -16.19 6.48
N SER A 176 -11.38 -15.04 6.51
CA SER A 176 -10.74 -13.73 6.69
C SER A 176 -10.07 -13.73 8.06
N ILE A 177 -8.76 -13.98 8.07
CA ILE A 177 -8.04 -14.18 9.32
C ILE A 177 -7.36 -12.89 9.81
N PHE A 178 -7.07 -11.95 8.92
CA PHE A 178 -6.54 -10.63 9.30
C PHE A 178 -7.63 -9.58 9.24
N SER A 179 -7.76 -8.80 10.32
CA SER A 179 -8.60 -7.58 10.31
C SER A 179 -8.06 -6.57 9.29
N SER A 180 -8.95 -5.76 8.71
CA SER A 180 -8.51 -4.70 7.80
C SER A 180 -7.67 -3.65 8.54
N MET A 181 -6.63 -3.16 7.87
CA MET A 181 -5.75 -2.09 8.36
C MET A 181 -5.70 -0.97 7.33
N SER A 182 -5.88 0.28 7.75
CA SER A 182 -5.68 1.44 6.89
C SER A 182 -4.19 1.75 6.73
N SER A 183 -3.81 2.26 5.56
CA SER A 183 -2.44 2.71 5.31
C SER A 183 -2.07 3.82 6.29
N ALA A 184 -0.91 3.69 6.94
CA ALA A 184 -0.30 4.77 7.68
C ALA A 184 0.55 5.61 6.73
N TYR A 185 0.31 6.92 6.70
CA TYR A 185 1.06 7.89 5.89
C TYR A 185 1.29 9.16 6.71
N SER A 186 2.36 9.88 6.38
CA SER A 186 2.65 11.18 6.97
C SER A 186 2.04 12.28 6.08
N ALA A 187 1.47 13.33 6.69
CA ALA A 187 0.83 14.47 6.01
C ALA A 187 1.84 15.41 5.32
N LEU A 188 2.93 14.85 4.78
CA LEU A 188 4.01 15.57 4.14
C LEU A 188 3.58 16.07 2.76
N LEU A 189 4.22 17.17 2.34
CA LEU A 189 4.07 17.72 1.01
C LEU A 189 4.88 16.88 0.02
N LEU A 190 4.29 16.50 -1.11
CA LEU A 190 5.01 15.98 -2.28
C LEU A 190 4.77 16.93 -3.45
N LEU A 191 5.82 17.53 -3.99
CA LEU A 191 5.73 18.60 -5.00
C LEU A 191 4.84 19.78 -4.54
N GLY A 192 4.96 20.18 -3.27
CA GLY A 192 4.14 21.25 -2.68
C GLY A 192 2.68 20.85 -2.42
N VAL A 193 2.27 19.64 -2.81
CA VAL A 193 0.90 19.15 -2.66
C VAL A 193 0.71 18.55 -1.28
N LYS A 194 -0.21 19.13 -0.51
CA LYS A 194 -0.66 18.54 0.75
C LYS A 194 -1.18 17.13 0.54
N ASP A 195 -0.74 16.22 1.40
CA ASP A 195 -1.09 14.80 1.36
C ASP A 195 -0.63 14.12 0.05
N GLY A 196 0.33 14.71 -0.65
CA GLY A 196 0.77 14.25 -1.98
C GLY A 196 1.43 12.88 -1.97
N TYR A 197 1.92 12.40 -0.81
CA TYR A 197 2.42 11.03 -0.65
C TYR A 197 1.32 9.98 -0.50
N ILE A 198 0.07 10.35 -0.22
CA ILE A 198 -1.01 9.36 -0.11
C ILE A 198 -1.30 8.82 -1.51
N PRO A 199 -1.33 7.50 -1.70
CA PRO A 199 -1.68 6.90 -2.97
C PRO A 199 -2.99 7.44 -3.52
N LEU A 200 -2.96 7.76 -4.81
CA LEU A 200 -4.10 8.23 -5.58
C LEU A 200 -4.64 9.61 -5.16
N ARG A 201 -3.87 10.37 -4.37
CA ARG A 201 -4.00 11.82 -4.35
C ARG A 201 -3.56 12.36 -5.70
N VAL A 202 -4.48 12.96 -6.45
CA VAL A 202 -4.18 13.49 -7.79
C VAL A 202 -4.46 14.99 -7.87
N ILE A 203 -3.53 15.73 -8.45
CA ILE A 203 -3.62 17.15 -8.79
C ILE A 203 -3.39 17.37 -10.29
N VAL A 204 -4.04 18.38 -10.86
CA VAL A 204 -3.81 18.81 -12.24
C VAL A 204 -2.93 20.07 -12.19
N PRO A 205 -1.68 20.01 -12.68
CA PRO A 205 -0.80 21.18 -12.72
C PRO A 205 -1.42 22.33 -13.52
N ARG A 206 -1.41 23.53 -12.94
CA ARG A 206 -1.89 24.76 -13.59
C ARG A 206 -1.15 25.99 -13.04
N PHE A 207 -1.13 27.06 -13.84
CA PHE A 207 -0.77 28.39 -13.36
C PHE A 207 -1.90 28.93 -12.47
N ILE A 208 -1.54 29.57 -11.36
CA ILE A 208 -2.45 30.29 -10.48
C ILE A 208 -2.40 31.78 -10.85
N ASP A 209 -1.21 32.37 -10.80
CA ASP A 209 -0.94 33.72 -11.29
C ASP A 209 -0.11 33.65 -12.57
N PHE A 210 -0.46 34.45 -13.57
CA PHE A 210 0.27 34.55 -14.83
C PHE A 210 0.01 35.93 -15.46
N GLN A 211 0.78 36.92 -15.03
CA GLN A 211 0.67 38.29 -15.50
C GLN A 211 1.92 38.71 -16.25
N ILE A 212 1.72 39.50 -17.30
CA ILE A 212 2.77 40.15 -18.06
C ILE A 212 2.43 41.62 -18.24
N ALA A 213 3.41 42.49 -18.03
CA ALA A 213 3.27 43.93 -18.18
C ALA A 213 4.56 44.54 -18.73
N GLN A 214 4.44 45.73 -19.30
CA GLN A 214 5.56 46.50 -19.81
C GLN A 214 5.64 47.87 -19.11
N SER A 215 6.83 48.42 -18.93
CA SER A 215 7.00 49.71 -18.25
C SER A 215 6.68 50.91 -19.14
N SER A 216 6.84 50.80 -20.47
CA SER A 216 6.63 51.92 -21.39
C SER A 216 6.21 51.45 -22.79
N PRO A 217 5.18 52.07 -23.41
CA PRO A 217 4.85 51.86 -24.82
C PRO A 217 5.58 52.82 -25.78
N LEU A 218 6.48 53.68 -25.30
CA LEU A 218 7.09 54.74 -26.09
C LEU A 218 8.28 54.22 -26.94
N ALA A 219 8.41 54.76 -28.15
CA ALA A 219 9.51 54.41 -29.06
C ALA A 219 10.85 54.97 -28.55
N SER A 220 11.93 54.23 -28.80
CA SER A 220 13.32 54.60 -28.44
C SER A 220 13.59 54.76 -26.94
N GLU A 221 12.69 54.27 -26.08
CA GLU A 221 12.85 54.21 -24.62
C GLU A 221 13.12 52.76 -24.16
N ILE A 222 13.83 52.59 -23.03
CA ILE A 222 14.01 51.26 -22.43
C ILE A 222 12.67 50.77 -21.90
N ASN A 223 12.24 49.60 -22.36
CA ASN A 223 11.01 48.97 -21.95
C ASN A 223 11.30 47.69 -21.15
N PHE A 224 10.94 47.67 -19.87
CA PHE A 224 11.06 46.49 -19.01
C PHE A 224 9.81 45.64 -19.12
N ILE A 225 9.98 44.38 -19.51
CA ILE A 225 8.91 43.38 -19.51
C ILE A 225 8.95 42.63 -18.17
N SER A 226 7.95 42.86 -17.32
CA SER A 226 7.79 42.18 -16.04
C SER A 226 6.84 41.00 -16.19
N VAL A 227 7.25 39.83 -15.69
CA VAL A 227 6.45 38.60 -15.68
C VAL A 227 6.29 38.11 -14.24
N THR A 228 5.06 37.86 -13.83
CA THR A 228 4.72 37.25 -12.55
C THR A 228 4.00 35.93 -12.79
N ILE A 229 4.57 34.83 -12.28
CA ILE A 229 3.96 33.50 -12.38
C ILE A 229 3.93 32.78 -11.04
N SER A 230 2.88 32.00 -10.80
CA SER A 230 2.79 31.03 -9.71
C SER A 230 2.05 29.78 -10.19
N THR A 231 2.33 28.63 -9.58
CA THR A 231 1.73 27.33 -9.94
C THR A 231 1.12 26.67 -8.71
N ASN A 232 0.15 25.78 -8.92
CA ASN A 232 -0.46 24.99 -7.83
C ASN A 232 0.37 23.75 -7.43
N VAL A 233 1.56 23.62 -7.98
CA VAL A 233 2.49 22.50 -7.77
C VAL A 233 3.91 23.02 -7.88
N ASP A 234 4.84 22.42 -7.13
CA ASP A 234 6.26 22.77 -7.22
C ASP A 234 6.81 22.42 -8.61
N CYS A 235 7.43 23.40 -9.26
CA CYS A 235 8.26 23.19 -10.43
C CYS A 235 9.70 22.91 -9.97
N ILE A 236 10.17 21.68 -10.20
CA ILE A 236 11.47 21.20 -9.73
C ILE A 236 12.62 21.59 -10.68
N SER A 237 13.85 21.33 -10.26
CA SER A 237 15.04 21.56 -11.10
C SER A 237 14.89 20.91 -12.48
N GLY A 238 15.10 21.71 -13.53
CA GLY A 238 14.95 21.28 -14.93
C GLY A 238 13.58 21.58 -15.55
N SER A 239 12.60 22.08 -14.80
CA SER A 239 11.37 22.64 -15.38
C SER A 239 11.70 23.80 -16.33
N GLN A 240 11.10 23.79 -17.51
CA GLN A 240 11.29 24.82 -18.54
C GLN A 240 10.00 25.64 -18.69
N PHE A 241 10.15 26.97 -18.74
CA PHE A 241 9.07 27.90 -19.02
C PHE A 241 9.35 28.58 -20.35
N THR A 242 8.40 28.50 -21.27
CA THR A 242 8.53 29.13 -22.59
C THR A 242 7.48 30.22 -22.71
N ILE A 243 7.92 31.44 -22.97
CA ILE A 243 7.04 32.57 -23.32
C ILE A 243 7.22 32.83 -24.81
N THR A 244 6.16 32.61 -25.58
CA THR A 244 6.13 32.83 -27.03
C THR A 244 5.41 34.13 -27.37
N GLY A 245 5.60 34.64 -28.60
CA GLY A 245 4.92 35.84 -29.07
C GLY A 245 5.62 37.16 -28.71
N LEU A 246 6.82 37.11 -28.13
CA LEU A 246 7.67 38.28 -27.85
C LEU A 246 8.47 38.73 -29.09
N GLY A 247 7.81 38.80 -30.25
CA GLY A 247 8.44 39.29 -31.49
C GLY A 247 8.49 40.83 -31.56
N GLY A 248 9.22 41.38 -32.54
CA GLY A 248 9.22 42.81 -32.85
C GLY A 248 10.13 43.68 -31.98
N THR A 249 11.01 43.07 -31.17
CA THR A 249 12.05 43.79 -30.42
C THR A 249 13.25 44.10 -31.31
N LEU A 250 13.83 45.30 -31.14
CA LEU A 250 15.20 45.57 -31.61
C LEU A 250 16.14 45.09 -30.49
N THR A 251 17.00 44.11 -30.78
CA THR A 251 18.04 43.63 -29.85
C THR A 251 19.11 44.67 -29.63
#